data_AF-A0A5N0EQM3-F1
#
_entry.id   AF-A0A5N0EQM3-F1
#
_cell.length_a   1.000
_cell.length_b   1.000
_cell.length_c   1.000
_cell.angle_alpha   90.00
_cell.angle_beta   90.00
_cell.angle_gamma   90.00
#
_symmetry.space_group_name_H-M   'P 1'
#
loop_
_entity.id
_entity.type
_entity.pdbx_description
1 polymer ?
#
loop_
_entity_poly.entity_id
_entity_poly.type
_entity_poly.pdbx_seq_one_letter_code
_entity_poly.pdbx_strand_id
1 'polypeptide(L)'
;MTAPAPPPRQSPIGKAWAFVRNTWRGLTSMRTALVLLFLLALGAIPGALLPQRSLNAQKVDQYIQNRPTLGPWMDRFELFDVFGSFWFTAIYVLLFISLVGCILPRCLDHYRALRTPPVKAPRNLTRLSHHYTGSAEQTPDEVIAGVRKELRGWRTEVRPGARDGEITLAAEKGYTRELGNLVFHLALVCLLVAIAVGKLFGYEGNVIVIANDGPGFCTTSPAVFDSFKAGNVNDGTGMAPICVRVKDFKGDYLENGQAEMFTSNIEYQSGADLQSNTWRSTRIQVNHPLRVAGDRIYLQGHGYAPTFTVTFPNGQTRTESLQWRPEDARTFLSSGVLRIDPPGGMYATDEERRKNQIAIEGLFAPTALFHGSLLTSSFPTMKDPAVAVDIYRGDTGLDTGKPQSLFALDPEQVKQGRLSKEARVNLRPGESTSLPNGTKVTFDGAQEFANLQVSHDPAQQWVLVSAVTMMLGLLVSLLIKRRRIWVRVYPAEDAAGTLDQRRTVVEMGGLARTDQAGWGSEFDRLRARLLDVRPDSAADTKTTGE
;
A
#
# COMPACT_ATOMS: atom_id res chain seq x y z
N MET A 1 -2.64 -67.53 18.66
CA MET A 1 -2.83 -66.13 18.22
C MET A 1 -2.41 -65.22 19.37
N THR A 2 -1.23 -64.61 19.28
CA THR A 2 -0.75 -63.65 20.28
C THR A 2 -1.48 -62.33 20.12
N ALA A 3 -2.12 -61.86 21.19
CA ALA A 3 -2.83 -60.58 21.21
C ALA A 3 -1.87 -59.43 20.84
N PRO A 4 -2.31 -58.44 20.05
CA PRO A 4 -1.48 -57.29 19.69
C PRO A 4 -1.14 -56.49 20.94
N ALA A 5 0.13 -56.13 21.09
CA ALA A 5 0.59 -55.32 22.20
C ALA A 5 -0.16 -53.97 22.24
N PRO A 6 -0.58 -53.49 23.44
CA PRO A 6 -1.24 -52.21 23.56
C PRO A 6 -0.31 -51.07 23.11
N PRO A 7 -0.84 -50.02 22.47
CA PRO A 7 -0.01 -48.92 21.99
C PRO A 7 0.73 -48.26 23.16
N PRO A 8 2.01 -47.87 22.98
CA PRO A 8 2.79 -47.27 24.04
C PRO A 8 2.12 -45.99 24.54
N ARG A 9 1.94 -45.89 25.87
CA ARG A 9 1.37 -44.70 26.52
C ARG A 9 2.34 -43.52 26.30
N GLN A 10 1.89 -42.51 25.56
CA GLN A 10 2.68 -41.31 25.30
C GLN A 10 2.92 -40.53 26.59
N SER A 11 4.17 -40.15 26.84
CA SER A 11 4.57 -39.29 27.96
C SER A 11 3.86 -37.93 27.88
N PRO A 12 3.71 -37.18 28.99
CA PRO A 12 3.13 -35.83 28.96
C PRO A 12 3.85 -34.89 27.99
N ILE A 13 5.19 -35.01 27.88
CA ILE A 13 6.00 -34.30 26.88
C ILE A 13 5.64 -34.74 25.45
N GLY A 14 5.45 -36.04 25.23
CA GLY A 14 5.01 -36.59 23.95
C GLY A 14 3.62 -36.08 23.53
N LYS A 15 2.69 -35.93 24.49
CA LYS A 15 1.35 -35.36 24.24
C LYS A 15 1.43 -33.87 23.89
N ALA A 16 2.23 -33.09 24.63
CA ALA A 16 2.45 -31.67 24.35
C ALA A 16 3.09 -31.46 22.97
N TRP A 17 4.12 -32.24 22.64
CA TRP A 17 4.76 -32.19 21.33
C TRP A 17 3.83 -32.64 20.20
N ALA A 18 3.01 -33.67 20.43
CA ALA A 18 1.99 -34.09 19.47
C ALA A 18 0.95 -33.00 19.21
N PHE A 19 0.53 -32.27 20.24
CA PHE A 19 -0.37 -31.12 20.12
C PHE A 19 0.27 -30.00 19.29
N VAL A 20 1.47 -29.55 19.63
CA VAL A 20 2.20 -28.50 18.89
C VAL A 20 2.38 -28.89 17.41
N ARG A 21 2.83 -30.12 17.15
CA ARG A 21 3.02 -30.63 15.79
C ARG A 21 1.71 -30.69 15.01
N ASN A 22 0.62 -31.13 15.62
CA ASN A 22 -0.68 -31.23 14.96
C ASN A 22 -1.26 -29.84 14.66
N THR A 23 -1.15 -28.90 15.61
CA THR A 23 -1.53 -27.50 15.43
C THR A 23 -0.70 -26.84 14.32
N TRP A 24 0.62 -27.06 14.30
CA TRP A 24 1.51 -26.60 13.24
C TRP A 24 1.08 -27.15 11.87
N ARG A 25 0.87 -28.47 11.75
CA ARG A 25 0.40 -29.10 10.50
C ARG A 25 -0.96 -28.56 10.04
N GLY A 26 -1.86 -28.28 10.99
CA GLY A 26 -3.14 -27.64 10.70
C GLY A 26 -2.94 -26.23 10.16
N LEU A 27 -2.11 -25.42 10.82
CA LEU A 27 -1.83 -24.03 10.44
C LEU A 27 -1.12 -23.95 9.09
N THR A 28 -0.16 -24.83 8.81
CA THR A 28 0.59 -24.88 7.54
C THR A 28 -0.11 -25.67 6.43
N SER A 29 -1.43 -25.86 6.53
CA SER A 29 -2.21 -26.52 5.48
C SER A 29 -2.84 -25.51 4.53
N MET A 30 -2.91 -25.87 3.24
CA MET A 30 -3.54 -25.02 2.22
C MET A 30 -5.02 -24.73 2.53
N ARG A 31 -5.73 -25.67 3.17
CA ARG A 31 -7.11 -25.49 3.60
C ARG A 31 -7.23 -24.35 4.60
N THR A 32 -6.38 -24.34 5.62
CA THR A 32 -6.38 -23.29 6.64
C THR A 32 -6.03 -21.94 6.04
N ALA A 33 -5.06 -21.86 5.12
CA ALA A 33 -4.76 -20.63 4.40
C ALA A 33 -5.98 -20.06 3.66
N LEU A 34 -6.76 -20.90 2.97
CA LEU A 34 -7.98 -20.47 2.27
C LEU A 34 -9.07 -19.98 3.24
N VAL A 35 -9.25 -20.64 4.38
CA VAL A 35 -10.19 -20.21 5.42
C VAL A 35 -9.74 -18.88 6.02
N LEU A 36 -8.46 -18.73 6.35
CA LEU A 36 -7.91 -17.48 6.88
C LEU A 36 -8.03 -16.34 5.88
N LEU A 37 -7.83 -16.60 4.58
CA LEU A 37 -8.06 -15.62 3.53
C LEU A 37 -9.53 -15.18 3.47
N PHE A 38 -10.47 -16.13 3.59
CA PHE A 38 -11.90 -15.82 3.67
C PHE A 38 -12.26 -15.01 4.91
N LEU A 39 -11.71 -15.37 6.08
CA LEU A 39 -11.91 -14.63 7.32
C LEU A 39 -11.30 -13.22 7.25
N LEU A 40 -10.16 -13.06 6.59
CA LEU A 40 -9.54 -11.75 6.35
C LEU A 40 -10.47 -10.87 5.50
N ALA A 41 -11.03 -11.43 4.43
CA ALA A 41 -12.00 -10.73 3.58
C ALA A 41 -13.26 -10.34 4.36
N LEU A 42 -13.82 -11.24 5.16
CA LEU A 42 -14.98 -10.98 6.01
C LEU A 42 -14.68 -9.88 7.05
N GLY A 43 -13.50 -9.93 7.66
CA GLY A 43 -13.02 -8.95 8.63
C GLY A 43 -12.78 -7.57 8.04
N ALA A 44 -12.51 -7.45 6.74
CA ALA A 44 -12.32 -6.16 6.07
C ALA A 44 -13.64 -5.43 5.77
N ILE A 45 -14.79 -6.13 5.75
CA ILE A 45 -16.10 -5.56 5.40
C ILE A 45 -16.49 -4.38 6.32
N PRO A 46 -16.45 -4.50 7.67
CA PRO A 46 -16.76 -3.38 8.54
C PRO A 46 -15.83 -2.18 8.31
N GLY A 47 -14.55 -2.44 8.01
CA GLY A 47 -13.56 -1.40 7.72
C GLY A 47 -13.89 -0.56 6.50
N ALA A 48 -14.58 -1.13 5.51
CA ALA A 48 -15.02 -0.43 4.31
C ALA A 48 -16.37 0.28 4.48
N LEU A 49 -17.24 -0.21 5.36
CA LEU A 49 -18.60 0.33 5.55
C LEU A 49 -18.68 1.41 6.64
N LEU A 50 -17.81 1.35 7.64
CA LEU A 50 -17.83 2.23 8.80
C LEU A 50 -16.71 3.28 8.73
N PRO A 51 -16.92 4.48 9.29
CA PRO A 51 -15.84 5.47 9.39
C PRO A 51 -14.66 4.89 10.18
N GLN A 52 -13.43 5.07 9.68
CA GLN A 52 -12.22 4.60 10.35
C GLN A 52 -11.47 5.78 10.96
N ARG A 53 -10.99 5.67 12.21
CA ARG A 53 -10.31 6.80 12.89
C ARG A 53 -9.04 7.21 12.20
N SER A 54 -8.31 6.25 11.63
CA SER A 54 -7.09 6.50 10.86
C SER A 54 -7.31 7.41 9.65
N LEU A 55 -8.54 7.47 9.12
CA LEU A 55 -8.92 8.33 8.00
C LEU A 55 -9.58 9.64 8.47
N ASN A 56 -10.52 9.55 9.42
CA ASN A 56 -11.22 10.71 9.96
C ASN A 56 -11.76 10.42 11.37
N ALA A 57 -10.97 10.77 12.39
CA ALA A 57 -11.35 10.62 13.80
C ALA A 57 -12.65 11.38 14.16
N GLN A 58 -12.82 12.59 13.63
CA GLN A 58 -14.00 13.43 13.91
C GLN A 58 -15.30 12.78 13.43
N LYS A 59 -15.28 12.14 12.25
CA LYS A 59 -16.43 11.42 11.70
C LYS A 59 -16.79 10.20 12.57
N VAL A 60 -15.80 9.55 13.18
CA VAL A 60 -16.03 8.48 14.16
C VAL A 60 -16.65 9.04 15.44
N ASP A 61 -16.10 10.12 15.99
CA ASP A 61 -16.62 10.75 17.21
C ASP A 61 -18.07 11.21 17.01
N GLN A 62 -18.36 11.87 15.90
CA GLN A 62 -19.72 12.26 15.52
C GLN A 62 -20.63 11.05 15.33
N TYR A 63 -20.14 9.96 14.74
CA TYR A 63 -20.92 8.73 14.58
C TYR A 63 -21.30 8.11 15.94
N ILE A 64 -20.37 8.10 16.89
CA ILE A 64 -20.59 7.61 18.27
C ILE A 64 -21.56 8.53 19.02
N GLN A 65 -21.37 9.85 18.93
CA GLN A 65 -22.27 10.84 19.56
C GLN A 65 -23.70 10.72 19.02
N ASN A 66 -23.86 10.51 17.70
CA ASN A 66 -25.16 10.31 17.07
C ASN A 66 -25.82 8.97 17.42
N ARG A 67 -25.08 8.00 17.99
CA ARG A 67 -25.54 6.65 18.35
C ARG A 67 -25.02 6.24 19.73
N PRO A 68 -25.53 6.83 20.83
CA PRO A 68 -24.95 6.69 22.16
C PRO A 68 -25.03 5.26 22.73
N THR A 69 -25.92 4.39 22.24
CA THR A 69 -26.02 2.99 22.69
C THR A 69 -25.15 2.04 21.87
N LEU A 70 -25.26 2.08 20.53
CA LEU A 70 -24.55 1.18 19.63
C LEU A 70 -23.08 1.58 19.43
N GLY A 71 -22.81 2.90 19.35
CA GLY A 71 -21.47 3.45 19.08
C GLY A 71 -20.41 2.93 20.05
N PRO A 72 -20.59 3.02 21.38
CA PRO A 72 -19.61 2.53 22.34
C PRO A 72 -19.34 1.02 22.25
N TRP A 73 -20.35 0.21 21.90
CA TRP A 73 -20.14 -1.24 21.69
C TRP A 73 -19.35 -1.53 20.42
N MET A 74 -19.68 -0.86 19.32
CA MET A 74 -18.93 -0.97 18.07
C MET A 74 -17.46 -0.56 18.28
N ASP A 75 -17.24 0.47 19.08
CA ASP A 75 -15.91 0.92 19.44
C ASP A 75 -15.14 -0.10 20.29
N ARG A 76 -15.81 -0.71 21.27
CA ARG A 76 -15.22 -1.77 22.11
C ARG A 76 -14.84 -3.03 21.32
N PHE A 77 -15.53 -3.31 20.21
CA PHE A 77 -15.16 -4.36 19.25
C PHE A 77 -14.15 -3.89 18.19
N GLU A 78 -13.62 -2.67 18.32
CA GLU A 78 -12.62 -2.06 17.44
C GLU A 78 -13.11 -1.90 15.97
N LEU A 79 -14.42 -1.75 15.76
CA LEU A 79 -14.99 -1.62 14.41
C LEU A 79 -14.67 -0.29 13.71
N PHE A 80 -14.23 0.72 14.47
CA PHE A 80 -13.74 2.00 13.93
C PHE A 80 -12.22 2.03 13.75
N ASP A 81 -11.53 0.94 14.13
CA ASP A 81 -10.09 0.72 13.98
C ASP A 81 -9.82 -0.72 13.48
N VAL A 82 -10.60 -1.19 12.51
CA VAL A 82 -10.59 -2.59 12.04
C VAL A 82 -9.19 -3.04 11.66
N PHE A 83 -8.45 -2.22 10.92
CA PHE A 83 -7.11 -2.55 10.43
C PHE A 83 -6.03 -2.54 11.52
N GLY A 84 -6.30 -1.92 12.67
CA GLY A 84 -5.44 -1.94 13.86
C GLY A 84 -5.91 -2.91 14.94
N SER A 85 -7.09 -3.51 14.77
CA SER A 85 -7.74 -4.34 15.79
C SER A 85 -6.96 -5.62 16.09
N PHE A 86 -7.10 -6.13 17.31
CA PHE A 86 -6.40 -7.35 17.73
C PHE A 86 -6.84 -8.56 16.90
N TRP A 87 -8.14 -8.65 16.57
CA TRP A 87 -8.72 -9.79 15.89
C TRP A 87 -8.34 -9.81 14.40
N PHE A 88 -8.32 -8.65 13.74
CA PHE A 88 -7.87 -8.55 12.35
C PHE A 88 -6.37 -8.86 12.24
N THR A 89 -5.59 -8.31 13.16
CA THR A 89 -4.13 -8.58 13.25
C THR A 89 -3.86 -10.07 13.51
N ALA A 90 -4.65 -10.73 14.36
CA ALA A 90 -4.51 -12.17 14.61
C ALA A 90 -4.76 -12.99 13.34
N ILE A 91 -5.82 -12.69 12.57
CA ILE A 91 -6.09 -13.36 11.28
C ILE A 91 -4.92 -13.16 10.32
N TYR A 92 -4.43 -11.92 10.22
CA TYR A 92 -3.30 -11.57 9.35
C TYR A 92 -2.01 -12.32 9.73
N VAL A 93 -1.66 -12.37 11.02
CA VAL A 93 -0.46 -13.09 11.51
C VAL A 93 -0.59 -14.60 11.29
N LEU A 94 -1.77 -15.18 11.56
CA LEU A 94 -2.02 -16.60 11.30
C LEU A 94 -1.90 -16.92 9.81
N LEU A 95 -2.44 -16.05 8.95
CA LEU A 95 -2.33 -16.20 7.49
C LEU A 95 -0.86 -16.13 7.06
N PHE A 96 -0.09 -15.20 7.62
CA PHE A 96 1.34 -15.06 7.34
C PHE A 96 2.14 -16.30 7.74
N ILE A 97 1.92 -16.81 8.96
CA ILE A 97 2.56 -18.05 9.44
C ILE A 97 2.16 -19.24 8.55
N SER A 98 0.87 -19.34 8.20
CA SER A 98 0.35 -20.38 7.32
C SER A 98 1.03 -20.33 5.95
N LEU A 99 1.15 -19.14 5.36
CA LEU A 99 1.79 -18.90 4.08
C LEU A 99 3.26 -19.35 4.10
N VAL A 100 4.04 -18.88 5.08
CA VAL A 100 5.46 -19.27 5.24
C VAL A 100 5.59 -20.79 5.42
N GLY A 101 4.75 -21.37 6.27
CA GLY A 101 4.71 -22.80 6.54
C GLY A 101 4.33 -23.67 5.32
N CYS A 102 3.52 -23.14 4.40
CA CYS A 102 3.21 -23.78 3.12
C CYS A 102 4.36 -23.67 2.11
N ILE A 103 5.05 -22.53 2.08
CA ILE A 103 6.11 -22.24 1.09
C ILE A 103 7.37 -23.02 1.39
N LEU A 104 7.83 -23.06 2.65
CA LEU A 104 9.14 -23.59 3.01
C LEU A 104 9.35 -25.07 2.59
N PRO A 105 8.41 -26.01 2.86
CA PRO A 105 8.53 -27.39 2.39
C PRO A 105 8.50 -27.47 0.86
N ARG A 106 7.68 -26.63 0.22
CA ARG A 106 7.53 -26.61 -1.24
C ARG A 106 8.80 -26.12 -1.94
N CYS A 107 9.53 -25.17 -1.35
CA CYS A 107 10.86 -24.77 -1.82
C CYS A 107 11.82 -25.97 -1.86
N LEU A 108 11.86 -26.75 -0.77
CA LEU A 108 12.73 -27.91 -0.66
C LEU A 108 12.36 -29.00 -1.66
N ASP A 109 11.07 -29.27 -1.83
CA ASP A 109 10.60 -30.26 -2.79
C ASP A 109 10.86 -29.84 -4.24
N HIS A 110 10.71 -28.55 -4.56
CA HIS A 110 11.07 -28.02 -5.87
C HIS A 110 12.58 -28.15 -6.13
N TYR A 111 13.41 -27.82 -5.13
CA TYR A 111 14.86 -27.98 -5.23
C TYR A 111 15.27 -29.45 -5.47
N ARG A 112 14.63 -30.40 -4.77
CA ARG A 112 14.81 -31.84 -5.01
C ARG A 112 14.31 -32.26 -6.41
N ALA A 113 13.18 -31.71 -6.85
CA ALA A 113 12.59 -31.99 -8.17
C ALA A 113 13.49 -31.50 -9.33
N LEU A 114 14.18 -30.37 -9.14
CA LEU A 114 15.15 -29.87 -10.12
C LEU A 114 16.32 -30.85 -10.31
N ARG A 115 16.72 -31.57 -9.26
CA ARG A 115 17.82 -32.55 -9.29
C ARG A 115 17.41 -33.94 -9.75
N THR A 116 16.12 -34.25 -9.87
CA THR A 116 15.64 -35.58 -10.30
C THR A 116 15.52 -35.66 -11.83
N PRO A 117 15.88 -36.79 -12.47
CA PRO A 117 15.72 -36.97 -13.90
C PRO A 117 14.24 -37.14 -14.30
N PRO A 118 13.87 -36.88 -15.58
CA PRO A 118 12.54 -37.14 -16.13
C PRO A 118 11.95 -38.49 -15.75
N VAL A 119 10.65 -38.53 -15.44
CA VAL A 119 9.95 -39.76 -15.00
C VAL A 119 9.98 -40.82 -16.11
N LYS A 120 10.13 -42.10 -15.72
CA LYS A 120 10.13 -43.25 -16.64
C LYS A 120 8.85 -43.28 -17.50
N ALA A 121 8.98 -43.83 -18.71
CA ALA A 121 7.83 -44.03 -19.60
C ALA A 121 6.79 -44.95 -18.94
N PRO A 122 5.48 -44.62 -19.01
CA PRO A 122 4.42 -45.51 -18.56
C PRO A 122 4.50 -46.88 -19.26
N ARG A 123 4.12 -47.96 -18.55
CA ARG A 123 4.07 -49.30 -19.14
C ARG A 123 3.17 -49.34 -20.38
N ASN A 124 2.03 -48.66 -20.32
CA ASN A 124 1.08 -48.60 -21.43
C ASN A 124 0.87 -47.13 -21.87
N LEU A 125 1.41 -46.77 -23.04
CA LEU A 125 1.32 -45.42 -23.61
C LEU A 125 -0.05 -45.14 -24.24
N THR A 126 -0.78 -46.15 -24.68
CA THR A 126 -2.10 -45.99 -25.31
C THR A 126 -3.20 -45.56 -24.33
N ARG A 127 -2.93 -45.67 -23.01
CA ARG A 127 -3.81 -45.14 -21.95
C ARG A 127 -3.72 -43.63 -21.78
N LEU A 128 -2.77 -42.96 -22.41
CA LEU A 128 -2.69 -41.50 -22.39
C LEU A 128 -3.73 -40.92 -23.36
N SER A 129 -4.33 -39.79 -22.97
CA SER A 129 -5.35 -39.11 -23.76
C SER A 129 -4.86 -38.70 -25.15
N HIS A 130 -3.56 -38.42 -25.27
CA HIS A 130 -2.89 -38.22 -26.56
C HIS A 130 -1.77 -39.24 -26.69
N HIS A 131 -1.95 -40.14 -27.64
CA HIS A 131 -0.96 -41.15 -28.00
C HIS A 131 -0.91 -41.30 -29.52
N TYR A 132 0.20 -41.84 -30.00
CA TYR A 132 0.43 -42.16 -31.39
C TYR A 132 1.24 -43.46 -31.47
N THR A 133 0.90 -44.30 -32.43
CA THR A 133 1.66 -45.50 -32.77
C THR A 133 1.91 -45.47 -34.28
N GLY A 134 3.14 -45.71 -34.68
CA GLY A 134 3.56 -45.77 -36.08
C GLY A 134 4.78 -46.66 -36.27
N SER A 135 5.32 -46.66 -37.48
CA SER A 135 6.54 -47.39 -37.84
C SER A 135 7.52 -46.48 -38.57
N ALA A 136 8.81 -46.66 -38.32
CA ALA A 136 9.91 -45.97 -38.96
C ALA A 136 10.84 -46.97 -39.66
N GLU A 137 11.49 -46.57 -40.75
CA GLU A 137 12.46 -47.39 -41.49
C GLU A 137 13.86 -47.35 -40.86
N GLN A 138 14.14 -46.34 -40.02
CA GLN A 138 15.39 -46.21 -39.28
C GLN A 138 15.46 -47.17 -38.09
N THR A 139 16.67 -47.43 -37.60
CA THR A 139 16.90 -48.24 -36.39
C THR A 139 16.41 -47.52 -35.11
N PRO A 140 16.12 -48.26 -34.01
CA PRO A 140 15.68 -47.65 -32.75
C PRO A 140 16.63 -46.55 -32.23
N ASP A 141 17.93 -46.74 -32.35
CA ASP A 141 18.94 -45.76 -31.93
C ASP A 141 18.91 -44.48 -32.76
N GLU A 142 18.76 -44.60 -34.09
CA GLU A 142 18.68 -43.47 -35.02
C GLU A 142 17.41 -42.63 -34.78
N VAL A 143 16.27 -43.29 -34.54
CA VAL A 143 15.00 -42.60 -34.23
C VAL A 143 15.14 -41.80 -32.93
N ILE A 144 15.69 -42.40 -31.87
CA ILE A 144 15.88 -41.71 -30.58
C ILE A 144 16.90 -40.58 -30.68
N ALA A 145 17.97 -40.74 -31.46
CA ALA A 145 18.94 -39.68 -31.71
C ALA A 145 18.30 -38.49 -32.44
N GLY A 146 17.48 -38.74 -33.46
CA GLY A 146 16.71 -37.72 -34.17
C GLY A 146 15.74 -36.98 -33.26
N VAL A 147 14.93 -37.73 -32.50
CA VAL A 147 13.99 -37.16 -31.51
C VAL A 147 14.71 -36.32 -30.46
N ARG A 148 15.85 -36.78 -29.94
CA ARG A 148 16.66 -36.02 -28.97
C ARG A 148 17.20 -34.72 -29.57
N LYS A 149 17.62 -34.72 -30.84
CA LYS A 149 18.14 -33.54 -31.55
C LYS A 149 17.05 -32.46 -31.69
N GLU A 150 15.82 -32.85 -31.98
CA GLU A 150 14.67 -31.95 -32.16
C GLU A 150 14.05 -31.47 -30.82
N LEU A 151 14.45 -32.08 -29.70
CA LEU A 151 14.00 -31.72 -28.35
C LEU A 151 14.98 -30.77 -27.63
N ARG A 152 15.68 -29.90 -28.36
CA ARG A 152 16.52 -28.83 -27.77
C ARG A 152 15.71 -27.97 -26.79
N GLY A 153 16.26 -27.79 -25.59
CA GLY A 153 15.61 -27.06 -24.49
C GLY A 153 14.63 -27.89 -23.65
N TRP A 154 14.45 -29.18 -23.93
CA TRP A 154 13.76 -30.13 -23.06
C TRP A 154 14.78 -30.90 -22.21
N ARG A 155 14.39 -31.27 -20.99
CA ARG A 155 15.16 -32.24 -20.21
C ARG A 155 14.79 -33.62 -20.69
N THR A 156 15.74 -34.33 -21.28
CA THR A 156 15.54 -35.67 -21.83
C THR A 156 16.32 -36.71 -21.04
N GLU A 157 15.73 -37.86 -20.80
CA GLU A 157 16.42 -39.04 -20.29
C GLU A 157 16.12 -40.22 -21.21
N VAL A 158 17.17 -40.93 -21.64
CA VAL A 158 17.04 -42.17 -22.42
C VAL A 158 17.33 -43.35 -21.51
N ARG A 159 16.48 -44.37 -21.58
CA ARG A 159 16.60 -45.59 -20.78
C ARG A 159 16.30 -46.81 -21.64
N PRO A 160 16.96 -47.96 -21.40
CA PRO A 160 16.53 -49.22 -21.98
C PRO A 160 15.10 -49.55 -21.51
N GLY A 161 14.32 -50.15 -22.41
CA GLY A 161 12.95 -50.59 -22.18
C GLY A 161 12.85 -51.95 -21.49
N ALA A 162 11.66 -52.54 -21.52
CA ALA A 162 11.41 -53.85 -20.93
C ALA A 162 11.56 -55.00 -21.95
N ARG A 163 11.43 -54.72 -23.24
CA ARG A 163 11.65 -55.67 -24.34
C ARG A 163 13.09 -55.61 -24.84
N ASP A 164 13.54 -56.68 -25.47
CA ASP A 164 14.85 -56.72 -26.10
C ASP A 164 14.92 -55.71 -27.27
N GLY A 165 15.98 -54.93 -27.33
CA GLY A 165 16.11 -53.81 -28.27
C GLY A 165 15.16 -52.61 -28.06
N GLU A 166 14.38 -52.55 -26.97
CA GLU A 166 13.50 -51.41 -26.67
C GLU A 166 14.29 -50.23 -26.08
N ILE A 167 14.04 -49.03 -26.60
CA ILE A 167 14.59 -47.78 -26.07
C ILE A 167 13.44 -46.83 -25.75
N THR A 168 13.51 -46.21 -24.58
CA THR A 168 12.54 -45.20 -24.16
C THR A 168 13.22 -43.86 -23.91
N LEU A 169 12.61 -42.79 -24.42
CA LEU A 169 12.99 -41.41 -24.18
C LEU A 169 11.86 -40.71 -23.42
N ALA A 170 12.17 -40.20 -22.23
CA ALA A 170 11.28 -39.34 -21.46
C ALA A 170 11.75 -37.90 -21.59
N ALA A 171 10.87 -36.98 -21.99
CA ALA A 171 11.20 -35.57 -22.08
C ALA A 171 10.19 -34.68 -21.35
N GLU A 172 10.70 -33.70 -20.61
CA GLU A 172 9.89 -32.74 -19.86
C GLU A 172 10.31 -31.29 -20.17
N LYS A 173 9.32 -30.38 -20.28
CA LYS A 173 9.51 -28.94 -20.46
C LYS A 173 8.60 -28.14 -19.52
N GLY A 174 9.05 -26.94 -19.14
CA GLY A 174 8.26 -25.98 -18.34
C GLY A 174 8.46 -26.07 -16.82
N TYR A 175 9.63 -26.49 -16.34
CA TYR A 175 9.96 -26.54 -14.90
C TYR A 175 9.96 -25.16 -14.22
N THR A 176 10.24 -24.11 -15.00
CA THR A 176 10.22 -22.71 -14.55
C THR A 176 8.84 -22.22 -14.15
N ARG A 177 7.75 -22.89 -14.55
CA ARG A 177 6.39 -22.57 -14.09
C ARG A 177 6.26 -22.66 -12.57
N GLU A 178 6.73 -23.77 -12.00
CA GLU A 178 6.64 -24.01 -10.56
C GLU A 178 7.60 -23.07 -9.79
N LEU A 179 8.75 -22.76 -10.38
CA LEU A 179 9.65 -21.72 -9.87
C LEU A 179 8.96 -20.36 -9.85
N GLY A 180 8.27 -19.96 -10.92
CA GLY A 180 7.51 -18.69 -10.98
C GLY A 180 6.44 -18.62 -9.89
N ASN A 181 5.69 -19.71 -9.71
CA ASN A 181 4.72 -19.79 -8.61
C ASN A 181 5.38 -19.67 -7.23
N LEU A 182 6.55 -20.28 -7.03
CA LEU A 182 7.28 -20.19 -5.77
C LEU A 182 7.82 -18.77 -5.51
N VAL A 183 8.39 -18.15 -6.54
CA VAL A 183 8.88 -16.77 -6.52
C VAL A 183 7.75 -15.80 -6.21
N PHE A 184 6.56 -15.98 -6.79
CA PHE A 184 5.38 -15.18 -6.47
C PHE A 184 5.05 -15.24 -4.98
N HIS A 185 4.97 -16.44 -4.40
CA HIS A 185 4.64 -16.61 -2.98
C HIS A 185 5.73 -16.07 -2.06
N LEU A 186 7.01 -16.28 -2.38
CA LEU A 186 8.12 -15.75 -1.61
C LEU A 186 8.16 -14.22 -1.67
N ALA A 187 7.93 -13.63 -2.85
CA ALA A 187 7.85 -12.20 -3.04
C ALA A 187 6.67 -11.59 -2.28
N LEU A 188 5.53 -12.28 -2.19
CA LEU A 188 4.41 -11.87 -1.32
C LEU A 188 4.84 -11.85 0.15
N VAL A 189 5.55 -12.87 0.64
CA VAL A 189 6.10 -12.86 2.01
C VAL A 189 7.06 -11.70 2.21
N CYS A 190 8.01 -11.48 1.29
CA CYS A 190 8.95 -10.36 1.35
C CYS A 190 8.25 -9.00 1.36
N LEU A 191 7.18 -8.84 0.56
CA LEU A 191 6.35 -7.63 0.54
C LEU A 191 5.72 -7.36 1.92
N LEU A 192 5.12 -8.38 2.53
CA LEU A 192 4.49 -8.26 3.85
C LEU A 192 5.53 -7.95 4.94
N VAL A 193 6.70 -8.58 4.90
CA VAL A 193 7.82 -8.27 5.79
C VAL A 193 8.30 -6.84 5.59
N ALA A 194 8.47 -6.38 4.35
CA ALA A 194 8.89 -5.02 4.05
C ALA A 194 7.88 -3.99 4.59
N ILE A 195 6.57 -4.21 4.41
CA ILE A 195 5.54 -3.33 4.98
C ILE A 195 5.61 -3.32 6.52
N ALA A 196 5.78 -4.49 7.15
CA ALA A 196 5.92 -4.58 8.59
C ALA A 196 7.17 -3.83 9.11
N VAL A 197 8.31 -3.96 8.42
CA VAL A 197 9.53 -3.21 8.72
C VAL A 197 9.31 -1.70 8.53
N GLY A 198 8.65 -1.27 7.45
CA GLY A 198 8.30 0.13 7.23
C GLY A 198 7.43 0.70 8.36
N LYS A 199 6.46 -0.08 8.85
CA LYS A 199 5.62 0.30 10.01
C LYS A 199 6.36 0.31 11.34
N LEU A 200 7.40 -0.50 11.50
CA LEU A 200 8.21 -0.53 12.72
C LEU A 200 9.18 0.66 12.79
N PHE A 201 9.89 0.92 11.69
CA PHE A 201 11.01 1.88 11.66
C PHE A 201 10.68 3.22 11.00
N GLY A 202 9.55 3.32 10.30
CA GLY A 202 9.11 4.57 9.65
C GLY A 202 8.50 5.56 10.62
N TYR A 203 8.31 6.78 10.13
CA TYR A 203 7.55 7.83 10.83
C TYR A 203 6.81 8.71 9.83
N GLU A 204 5.76 9.36 10.33
CA GLU A 204 4.92 10.29 9.61
C GLU A 204 4.57 11.46 10.51
N GLY A 205 4.85 12.68 10.05
CA GLY A 205 4.47 13.91 10.72
C GLY A 205 3.74 14.85 9.76
N ASN A 206 2.64 15.46 10.21
CA ASN A 206 1.94 16.50 9.46
C ASN A 206 2.15 17.84 10.17
N VAL A 207 2.40 18.89 9.38
CA VAL A 207 2.61 20.25 9.88
C VAL A 207 1.97 21.25 8.91
N ILE A 208 1.27 22.23 9.46
CA ILE A 208 0.72 23.36 8.72
C ILE A 208 1.71 24.52 8.78
N VAL A 209 2.09 25.04 7.60
CA VAL A 209 3.02 26.17 7.49
C VAL A 209 2.35 27.26 6.67
N ILE A 210 2.26 28.48 7.23
CA ILE A 210 1.75 29.65 6.51
C ILE A 210 2.72 29.98 5.36
N ALA A 211 2.18 30.15 4.17
CA ALA A 211 2.90 30.34 2.93
C ALA A 211 3.22 31.82 2.70
N ASN A 212 4.16 32.34 3.50
CA ASN A 212 4.50 33.75 3.55
C ASN A 212 6.01 34.03 3.61
N ASP A 213 6.82 33.06 3.19
CA ASP A 213 8.29 33.10 3.29
C ASP A 213 8.79 33.31 4.74
N GLY A 214 7.99 32.86 5.72
CA GLY A 214 8.29 32.93 7.13
C GLY A 214 9.36 31.91 7.59
N PRO A 215 9.54 31.74 8.90
CA PRO A 215 10.61 30.90 9.47
C PRO A 215 10.50 29.42 9.09
N GLY A 216 9.30 28.94 8.71
CA GLY A 216 9.07 27.55 8.34
C GLY A 216 9.12 26.61 9.55
N PHE A 217 9.56 25.37 9.34
CA PHE A 217 9.73 24.39 10.41
C PHE A 217 11.02 23.57 10.20
N CYS A 218 11.50 22.93 11.26
CA CYS A 218 12.63 22.01 11.21
C CYS A 218 12.30 20.70 11.94
N THR A 219 12.64 19.55 11.36
CA THR A 219 12.37 18.20 11.87
C THR A 219 13.33 17.80 13.00
N THR A 220 13.33 18.57 14.09
CA THR A 220 14.22 18.37 15.24
C THR A 220 13.57 17.58 16.38
N SER A 221 12.24 17.59 16.46
CA SER A 221 11.49 16.82 17.47
C SER A 221 10.05 16.55 17.00
N PRO A 222 9.36 15.55 17.59
CA PRO A 222 7.94 15.32 17.32
C PRO A 222 7.05 16.53 17.63
N ALA A 223 7.45 17.39 18.57
CA ALA A 223 6.68 18.55 19.03
C ALA A 223 6.56 19.66 17.96
N VAL A 224 7.35 19.60 16.89
CA VAL A 224 7.26 20.57 15.78
C VAL A 224 6.12 20.23 14.81
N PHE A 225 5.55 19.02 14.91
CA PHE A 225 4.44 18.58 14.06
C PHE A 225 3.10 18.74 14.78
N ASP A 226 2.06 19.12 14.04
CA ASP A 226 0.67 19.18 14.53
C ASP A 226 0.13 17.77 14.86
N SER A 227 0.58 16.78 14.11
CA SER A 227 0.35 15.37 14.40
C SER A 227 1.57 14.54 14.02
N PHE A 228 1.94 13.59 14.86
CA PHE A 228 3.10 12.74 14.63
C PHE A 228 2.78 11.29 14.97
N LYS A 229 3.19 10.38 14.09
CA LYS A 229 3.06 8.94 14.22
C LYS A 229 4.41 8.31 13.92
N ALA A 230 5.08 7.78 14.93
CA ALA A 230 6.26 6.94 14.73
C ALA A 230 5.89 5.46 14.76
N GLY A 231 6.72 4.65 14.12
CA GLY A 231 6.65 3.20 14.26
C GLY A 231 7.04 2.73 15.66
N ASN A 232 6.62 1.52 16.02
CA ASN A 232 6.68 1.02 17.41
C ASN A 232 8.09 0.95 18.04
N VAL A 233 9.16 1.06 17.26
CA VAL A 233 10.55 1.01 17.76
C VAL A 233 11.25 2.38 17.74
N ASN A 234 10.60 3.43 17.23
CA ASN A 234 11.13 4.78 17.20
C ASN A 234 10.23 5.71 18.03
N ASP A 235 10.82 6.54 18.87
CA ASP A 235 10.12 7.57 19.65
C ASP A 235 10.12 8.94 18.92
N GLY A 236 10.66 8.98 17.70
CA GLY A 236 10.81 10.19 16.90
C GLY A 236 12.08 10.97 17.20
N THR A 237 13.01 10.46 18.01
CA THR A 237 14.28 11.13 18.32
C THR A 237 15.36 10.94 17.26
N GLY A 238 15.18 10.00 16.33
CA GLY A 238 16.13 9.67 15.25
C GLY A 238 15.81 10.28 13.88
N MET A 239 15.05 11.37 13.81
CA MET A 239 14.65 11.97 12.53
C MET A 239 15.84 12.62 11.81
N ALA A 240 15.81 12.60 10.48
CA ALA A 240 16.75 13.36 9.69
C ALA A 240 16.49 14.86 9.89
N PRO A 241 17.48 15.66 10.29
CA PRO A 241 17.29 17.10 10.46
C PRO A 241 17.13 17.75 9.09
N ILE A 242 15.96 18.33 8.85
CA ILE A 242 15.57 19.02 7.63
C ILE A 242 14.81 20.27 8.06
N CYS A 243 15.16 21.42 7.50
CA CYS A 243 14.40 22.65 7.65
C CYS A 243 13.70 22.98 6.34
N VAL A 244 12.44 23.42 6.39
CA VAL A 244 11.64 23.78 5.22
C VAL A 244 10.92 25.10 5.47
N ARG A 245 11.02 26.01 4.50
CA ARG A 245 10.25 27.25 4.40
C ARG A 245 9.29 27.17 3.24
N VAL A 246 8.07 27.65 3.44
CA VAL A 246 7.05 27.73 2.40
C VAL A 246 6.98 29.18 1.94
N LYS A 247 7.41 29.43 0.70
CA LYS A 247 7.39 30.78 0.12
C LYS A 247 5.99 31.19 -0.27
N ASP A 248 5.33 30.28 -0.97
CA ASP A 248 3.99 30.46 -1.51
C ASP A 248 3.25 29.14 -1.58
N PHE A 249 1.95 29.25 -1.77
CA PHE A 249 1.08 28.17 -2.18
C PHE A 249 0.26 28.68 -3.37
N LYS A 250 -0.09 27.79 -4.30
CA LYS A 250 -0.99 28.11 -5.39
C LYS A 250 -1.87 26.91 -5.72
N GLY A 251 -3.18 27.12 -5.64
CA GLY A 251 -4.18 26.21 -6.18
C GLY A 251 -4.73 26.69 -7.52
N ASP A 252 -4.60 25.86 -8.54
CA ASP A 252 -5.24 26.04 -9.83
C ASP A 252 -6.59 25.29 -9.83
N TYR A 253 -7.66 25.99 -10.21
CA TYR A 253 -9.03 25.48 -10.15
C TYR A 253 -9.76 25.69 -11.48
N LEU A 254 -10.61 24.73 -11.84
CA LEU A 254 -11.58 24.87 -12.91
C LEU A 254 -12.69 25.87 -12.52
N GLU A 255 -13.44 26.36 -13.50
CA GLU A 255 -14.55 27.32 -13.28
C GLU A 255 -15.65 26.80 -12.35
N ASN A 256 -15.79 25.48 -12.25
CA ASN A 256 -16.73 24.82 -11.33
C ASN A 256 -16.19 24.65 -9.90
N GLY A 257 -14.99 25.17 -9.60
CA GLY A 257 -14.32 25.09 -8.30
C GLY A 257 -13.57 23.78 -8.04
N GLN A 258 -13.51 22.86 -9.01
CA GLN A 258 -12.73 21.64 -8.89
C GLN A 258 -11.24 21.94 -8.99
N ALA A 259 -10.44 21.38 -8.08
CA ALA A 259 -8.98 21.52 -8.12
C ALA A 259 -8.38 20.80 -9.32
N GLU A 260 -7.51 21.49 -10.06
CA GLU A 260 -6.70 20.95 -11.14
C GLU A 260 -5.31 20.56 -10.63
N MET A 261 -4.65 21.49 -9.91
CA MET A 261 -3.29 21.29 -9.41
C MET A 261 -3.04 22.12 -8.15
N PHE A 262 -2.27 21.57 -7.22
CA PHE A 262 -1.69 22.31 -6.10
C PHE A 262 -0.18 22.33 -6.21
N THR A 263 0.40 23.52 -6.08
CA THR A 263 1.84 23.73 -6.15
C THR A 263 2.30 24.65 -5.04
N SER A 264 3.53 24.47 -4.58
CA SER A 264 4.15 25.36 -3.61
C SER A 264 5.64 25.46 -3.91
N ASN A 265 6.15 26.70 -3.94
CA ASN A 265 7.58 26.94 -3.94
C ASN A 265 8.08 26.92 -2.49
N ILE A 266 9.08 26.07 -2.24
CA ILE A 266 9.66 25.90 -0.92
C ILE A 266 11.17 26.10 -0.99
N GLU A 267 11.75 26.42 0.15
CA GLU A 267 13.18 26.28 0.37
C GLU A 267 13.45 25.26 1.44
N TYR A 268 14.54 24.52 1.31
CA TYR A 268 14.93 23.52 2.29
C TYR A 268 16.43 23.53 2.59
N GLN A 269 16.77 23.00 3.76
CA GLN A 269 18.12 22.70 4.19
C GLN A 269 18.19 21.26 4.69
N SER A 270 19.29 20.56 4.39
CA SER A 270 19.54 19.22 4.90
C SER A 270 21.05 18.93 4.94
N GLY A 271 21.48 18.09 5.88
CA GLY A 271 22.89 17.68 5.97
C GLY A 271 23.84 18.88 6.13
N ALA A 272 24.84 19.01 5.26
CA ALA A 272 25.84 20.09 5.31
C ALA A 272 25.22 21.49 5.14
N ASP A 273 24.11 21.60 4.40
CA ASP A 273 23.43 22.88 4.15
C ASP A 273 22.91 23.53 5.44
N LEU A 274 22.63 22.72 6.49
CA LEU A 274 22.24 23.22 7.81
C LEU A 274 23.40 23.93 8.53
N GLN A 275 24.63 23.47 8.33
CA GLN A 275 25.82 24.07 8.94
C GLN A 275 26.25 25.33 8.22
N SER A 276 26.14 25.34 6.88
CA SER A 276 26.48 26.50 6.04
C SER A 276 25.32 27.50 5.88
N ASN A 277 24.16 27.24 6.51
CA ASN A 277 22.93 28.01 6.36
C ASN A 277 22.55 28.27 4.89
N THR A 278 22.70 27.26 4.02
CA THR A 278 22.46 27.37 2.58
C THR A 278 21.08 26.85 2.23
N TRP A 279 20.17 27.71 1.79
CA TRP A 279 18.81 27.33 1.40
C TRP A 279 18.76 26.90 -0.08
N ARG A 280 18.15 25.76 -0.36
CA ARG A 280 17.89 25.28 -1.72
C ARG A 280 16.43 25.46 -2.07
N SER A 281 16.14 26.20 -3.14
CA SER A 281 14.78 26.35 -3.64
C SER A 281 14.36 25.14 -4.48
N THR A 282 13.13 24.70 -4.31
CA THR A 282 12.49 23.67 -5.13
C THR A 282 10.98 23.90 -5.18
N ARG A 283 10.32 23.25 -6.13
CA ARG A 283 8.85 23.24 -6.22
C ARG A 283 8.33 21.87 -5.86
N ILE A 284 7.32 21.82 -5.00
CA ILE A 284 6.56 20.60 -4.68
C ILE A 284 5.15 20.70 -5.27
N GLN A 285 4.61 19.55 -5.68
CA GLN A 285 3.27 19.45 -6.27
C GLN A 285 2.62 18.12 -5.86
N VAL A 286 1.32 17.97 -6.06
CA VAL A 286 0.62 16.70 -5.81
C VAL A 286 1.32 15.58 -6.60
N ASN A 287 1.60 14.45 -5.94
CA ASN A 287 2.39 13.31 -6.46
C ASN A 287 3.87 13.58 -6.81
N HIS A 288 4.35 14.81 -6.64
CA HIS A 288 5.76 15.20 -6.85
C HIS A 288 6.36 15.76 -5.55
N PRO A 289 6.66 14.88 -4.56
CA PRO A 289 7.24 15.30 -3.29
C PRO A 289 8.72 15.64 -3.42
N LEU A 290 9.22 16.46 -2.49
CA LEU A 290 10.66 16.58 -2.24
C LEU A 290 11.15 15.28 -1.59
N ARG A 291 12.28 14.74 -2.06
CA ARG A 291 12.93 13.57 -1.49
C ARG A 291 14.33 13.96 -1.03
N VAL A 292 14.58 13.93 0.27
CA VAL A 292 15.83 14.42 0.87
C VAL A 292 16.14 13.66 2.16
N ALA A 293 17.41 13.29 2.36
CA ALA A 293 17.88 12.59 3.57
C ALA A 293 17.08 11.33 3.98
N GLY A 294 16.49 10.60 3.01
CA GLY A 294 15.64 9.42 3.25
C GLY A 294 14.16 9.75 3.48
N ASP A 295 13.83 11.03 3.66
CA ASP A 295 12.49 11.53 3.90
C ASP A 295 11.84 12.02 2.62
N ARG A 296 10.51 12.08 2.67
CA ARG A 296 9.67 12.61 1.60
C ARG A 296 8.72 13.65 2.19
N ILE A 297 8.68 14.81 1.56
CA ILE A 297 7.82 15.93 1.96
C ILE A 297 6.74 16.09 0.91
N TYR A 298 5.52 15.71 1.28
CA TYR A 298 4.34 15.76 0.43
C TYR A 298 3.52 17.01 0.74
N LEU A 299 2.95 17.60 -0.31
CA LEU A 299 1.89 18.59 -0.20
C LEU A 299 0.56 17.84 -0.04
N GLN A 300 0.01 17.80 1.17
CA GLN A 300 -1.21 17.03 1.47
C GLN A 300 -2.48 17.87 1.41
N GLY A 301 -2.37 19.16 1.68
CA GLY A 301 -3.52 20.06 1.65
C GLY A 301 -3.11 21.50 1.84
N HIS A 302 -4.11 22.35 1.97
CA HIS A 302 -3.94 23.78 2.14
C HIS A 302 -5.20 24.39 2.74
N GLY A 303 -5.17 25.69 2.94
CA GLY A 303 -6.30 26.49 3.36
C GLY A 303 -5.85 27.92 3.58
N TYR A 304 -6.63 28.64 4.38
CA TYR A 304 -6.37 30.03 4.67
C TYR A 304 -6.20 30.27 6.17
N ALA A 305 -5.30 31.19 6.49
CA ALA A 305 -5.04 31.70 7.82
C ALA A 305 -5.49 33.17 7.88
N PRO A 306 -6.74 33.44 8.32
CA PRO A 306 -7.21 34.79 8.59
C PRO A 306 -6.26 35.53 9.53
N THR A 307 -6.00 36.79 9.20
CA THR A 307 -5.14 37.69 9.97
C THR A 307 -6.00 38.74 10.62
N PHE A 308 -5.84 38.90 11.94
CA PHE A 308 -6.53 39.92 12.70
C PHE A 308 -5.54 40.76 13.48
N THR A 309 -5.78 42.06 13.52
CA THR A 309 -5.08 43.01 14.37
C THR A 309 -6.02 43.51 15.46
N VAL A 310 -5.65 43.26 16.71
CA VAL A 310 -6.33 43.77 17.90
C VAL A 310 -5.55 44.95 18.45
N THR A 311 -6.16 46.13 18.43
CA THR A 311 -5.67 47.33 19.10
C THR A 311 -6.32 47.44 20.47
N PHE A 312 -5.51 47.35 21.53
CA PHE A 312 -5.98 47.44 22.90
C PHE A 312 -6.21 48.90 23.32
N PRO A 313 -6.93 49.16 24.43
CA PRO A 313 -7.29 50.51 24.85
C PRO A 313 -6.12 51.48 25.10
N ASN A 314 -4.90 50.95 25.33
CA ASN A 314 -3.68 51.74 25.47
C ASN A 314 -2.99 52.07 24.13
N GLY A 315 -3.59 51.68 23.00
CA GLY A 315 -3.06 51.88 21.64
C GLY A 315 -2.07 50.81 21.17
N GLN A 316 -1.65 49.87 22.02
CA GLN A 316 -0.78 48.78 21.61
C GLN A 316 -1.54 47.74 20.78
N THR A 317 -0.85 47.08 19.85
CA THR A 317 -1.45 46.13 18.92
C THR A 317 -0.88 44.73 19.07
N ARG A 318 -1.71 43.74 18.73
CA ARG A 318 -1.31 42.35 18.48
C ARG A 318 -1.89 41.93 17.13
N THR A 319 -1.04 41.46 16.23
CA THR A 319 -1.45 40.92 14.94
C THR A 319 -1.11 39.45 14.91
N GLU A 320 -2.10 38.62 14.62
CA GLU A 320 -1.93 37.18 14.54
C GLU A 320 -2.62 36.61 13.30
N SER A 321 -1.94 35.66 12.66
CA SER A 321 -2.45 34.86 11.56
C SER A 321 -2.48 33.40 12.01
N LEU A 322 -3.66 32.78 11.97
CA LEU A 322 -3.82 31.39 12.42
C LEU A 322 -4.62 30.60 11.40
N GLN A 323 -4.23 29.36 11.16
CA GLN A 323 -4.90 28.45 10.24
C GLN A 323 -6.33 28.14 10.67
N TRP A 324 -7.29 28.35 9.78
CA TRP A 324 -8.68 27.95 9.99
C TRP A 324 -8.97 26.67 9.19
N ARG A 325 -9.84 25.81 9.71
CA ARG A 325 -10.15 24.50 9.12
C ARG A 325 -11.13 24.66 7.97
N PRO A 326 -10.82 24.16 6.76
CA PRO A 326 -11.81 24.06 5.70
C PRO A 326 -12.97 23.12 6.11
N GLU A 327 -14.19 23.65 6.14
CA GLU A 327 -15.44 22.88 6.34
C GLU A 327 -15.98 22.34 5.00
N ASP A 328 -15.72 23.08 3.91
CA ASP A 328 -16.11 22.71 2.56
C ASP A 328 -14.86 22.55 1.67
N ALA A 329 -14.64 21.36 1.12
CA ALA A 329 -13.48 21.04 0.31
C ALA A 329 -13.51 21.65 -1.11
N ARG A 330 -14.65 22.17 -1.57
CA ARG A 330 -14.81 22.82 -2.88
C ARG A 330 -14.73 24.34 -2.78
N THR A 331 -15.33 24.95 -1.77
CA THR A 331 -15.39 26.42 -1.63
C THR A 331 -14.42 26.98 -0.60
N PHE A 332 -13.80 26.11 0.21
CA PHE A 332 -12.88 26.47 1.28
C PHE A 332 -13.48 27.43 2.31
N LEU A 333 -14.81 27.41 2.48
CA LEU A 333 -15.44 27.98 3.66
C LEU A 333 -14.79 27.32 4.88
N SER A 334 -14.19 28.13 5.73
CA SER A 334 -13.36 27.65 6.83
C SER A 334 -13.88 28.15 8.16
N SER A 335 -13.73 27.36 9.21
CA SER A 335 -14.07 27.75 10.58
C SER A 335 -12.84 27.72 11.49
N GLY A 336 -12.82 28.59 12.49
CA GLY A 336 -11.72 28.63 13.43
C GLY A 336 -11.93 29.59 14.59
N VAL A 337 -10.97 29.57 15.50
CA VAL A 337 -10.90 30.50 16.62
C VAL A 337 -9.48 31.05 16.76
N LEU A 338 -9.37 32.35 16.99
CA LEU A 338 -8.13 33.04 17.33
C LEU A 338 -8.23 33.54 18.77
N ARG A 339 -7.20 33.32 19.59
CA ARG A 339 -7.14 33.76 21.00
C ARG A 339 -5.93 34.64 21.18
N ILE A 340 -6.16 35.91 21.51
CA ILE A 340 -5.13 36.94 21.60
C ILE A 340 -5.03 37.42 23.04
N ASP A 341 -3.84 37.29 23.60
CA ASP A 341 -3.51 37.80 24.92
C ASP A 341 -3.11 39.28 24.85
N PRO A 342 -3.51 40.12 25.84
CA PRO A 342 -3.07 41.50 25.89
C PRO A 342 -1.53 41.63 25.88
N PRO A 343 -1.00 42.77 25.43
CA PRO A 343 0.42 43.09 25.58
C PRO A 343 0.91 42.91 27.03
N GLY A 344 2.12 42.37 27.18
CA GLY A 344 2.71 42.15 28.50
C GLY A 344 2.86 43.47 29.27
N GLY A 345 2.54 43.44 30.56
CA GLY A 345 2.59 44.62 31.44
C GLY A 345 1.43 45.60 31.30
N MET A 346 0.44 45.32 30.45
CA MET A 346 -0.76 46.18 30.31
C MET A 346 -1.66 46.17 31.54
N TYR A 347 -1.75 45.02 32.23
CA TYR A 347 -2.56 44.83 33.43
C TYR A 347 -1.66 44.48 34.61
N ALA A 348 -2.03 44.90 35.82
CA ALA A 348 -1.19 44.75 37.01
C ALA A 348 -1.14 43.32 37.54
N THR A 349 -2.20 42.55 37.27
CA THR A 349 -2.33 41.16 37.72
C THR A 349 -2.68 40.22 36.57
N ASP A 350 -2.29 38.94 36.69
CA ASP A 350 -2.70 37.91 35.74
C ASP A 350 -4.22 37.72 35.68
N GLU A 351 -4.92 37.99 36.80
CA GLU A 351 -6.38 37.89 36.82
C GLU A 351 -7.05 38.97 35.97
N GLU A 352 -6.56 40.20 36.04
CA GLU A 352 -7.02 41.30 35.17
C GLU A 352 -6.66 41.05 33.71
N ARG A 353 -5.44 40.53 33.44
CA ARG A 353 -5.03 40.14 32.09
C ARG A 353 -5.99 39.10 31.51
N ARG A 354 -6.29 38.03 32.26
CA ARG A 354 -7.24 36.98 31.85
C ARG A 354 -8.63 37.53 31.56
N LYS A 355 -9.12 38.51 32.32
CA LYS A 355 -10.44 39.15 32.07
C LYS A 355 -10.48 39.99 30.78
N ASN A 356 -9.33 40.31 30.18
CA ASN A 356 -9.23 41.19 29.01
C ASN A 356 -8.61 40.51 27.77
N GLN A 357 -8.46 39.19 27.77
CA GLN A 357 -8.08 38.46 26.55
C GLN A 357 -9.23 38.51 25.54
N ILE A 358 -8.88 38.42 24.27
CA ILE A 358 -9.82 38.48 23.15
C ILE A 358 -9.86 37.12 22.47
N ALA A 359 -11.06 36.60 22.23
CA ALA A 359 -11.27 35.46 21.36
C ALA A 359 -12.14 35.85 20.17
N ILE A 360 -11.74 35.43 18.97
CA ILE A 360 -12.44 35.68 17.71
C ILE A 360 -12.78 34.31 17.13
N GLU A 361 -14.05 33.93 17.14
CA GLU A 361 -14.54 32.64 16.64
C GLU A 361 -15.50 32.88 15.47
N GLY A 362 -15.37 32.14 14.37
CA GLY A 362 -16.32 32.31 13.27
C GLY A 362 -15.98 31.56 11.99
N LEU A 363 -16.47 32.13 10.88
CA LEU A 363 -16.30 31.61 9.52
C LEU A 363 -15.47 32.57 8.65
N PHE A 364 -14.59 32.01 7.82
CA PHE A 364 -13.85 32.71 6.79
C PHE A 364 -14.25 32.17 5.41
N ALA A 365 -14.57 33.06 4.48
CA ALA A 365 -14.87 32.73 3.10
C ALA A 365 -13.84 33.37 2.17
N PRO A 366 -13.10 32.60 1.35
CA PRO A 366 -12.16 33.18 0.37
C PRO A 366 -12.87 33.96 -0.76
N THR A 367 -14.06 33.51 -1.18
CA THR A 367 -14.95 34.29 -2.06
C THR A 367 -16.32 34.38 -1.42
N ALA A 368 -16.55 35.46 -0.68
CA ALA A 368 -17.75 35.67 0.10
C ALA A 368 -19.03 35.65 -0.74
N LEU A 369 -20.05 34.98 -0.22
CA LEU A 369 -21.42 35.06 -0.69
C LEU A 369 -22.31 35.21 0.55
N PHE A 370 -23.19 36.21 0.55
CA PHE A 370 -24.06 36.50 1.69
C PHE A 370 -25.51 36.13 1.37
N HIS A 371 -26.12 35.31 2.21
CA HIS A 371 -27.56 35.07 2.22
C HIS A 371 -28.15 35.80 3.44
N GLY A 372 -28.52 37.07 3.28
CA GLY A 372 -28.82 37.95 4.40
C GLY A 372 -27.54 38.24 5.20
N SER A 373 -27.53 37.92 6.50
CA SER A 373 -26.34 38.04 7.36
C SER A 373 -25.47 36.78 7.40
N LEU A 374 -25.93 35.67 6.81
CA LEU A 374 -25.21 34.41 6.81
C LEU A 374 -24.11 34.43 5.74
N LEU A 375 -22.86 34.30 6.17
CA LEU A 375 -21.70 34.16 5.29
C LEU A 375 -21.57 32.72 4.81
N THR A 376 -21.37 32.56 3.50
CA THR A 376 -20.90 31.33 2.86
C THR A 376 -19.80 31.66 1.84
N SER A 377 -19.19 30.63 1.23
CA SER A 377 -18.19 30.78 0.18
C SER A 377 -18.73 30.25 -1.15
N SER A 378 -18.46 30.96 -2.23
CA SER A 378 -18.86 30.57 -3.59
C SER A 378 -17.74 29.95 -4.42
N PHE A 379 -16.48 30.21 -4.09
CA PHE A 379 -15.33 29.78 -4.88
C PHE A 379 -14.07 29.63 -4.01
N PRO A 380 -13.19 28.63 -4.27
CA PRO A 380 -12.06 28.32 -3.39
C PRO A 380 -10.92 29.35 -3.43
N THR A 381 -10.69 30.00 -4.57
CA THR A 381 -9.66 31.05 -4.68
C THR A 381 -10.08 32.29 -3.88
N MET A 382 -9.14 32.94 -3.23
CA MET A 382 -9.38 34.17 -2.48
C MET A 382 -9.59 35.37 -3.42
N LYS A 383 -10.84 35.62 -3.84
CA LYS A 383 -11.23 36.72 -4.74
C LYS A 383 -11.93 37.88 -4.03
N ASP A 384 -12.77 37.56 -3.04
CA ASP A 384 -13.51 38.54 -2.23
C ASP A 384 -13.56 38.01 -0.78
N PRO A 385 -12.44 38.04 -0.05
CA PRO A 385 -12.38 37.45 1.27
C PRO A 385 -13.28 38.20 2.26
N ALA A 386 -13.98 37.47 3.12
CA ALA A 386 -14.71 38.04 4.24
C ALA A 386 -14.75 37.08 5.42
N VAL A 387 -14.99 37.62 6.61
CA VAL A 387 -15.20 36.85 7.84
C VAL A 387 -16.56 37.19 8.44
N ALA A 388 -17.16 36.20 9.10
CA ALA A 388 -18.33 36.35 9.96
C ALA A 388 -17.97 35.82 11.34
N VAL A 389 -17.76 36.74 12.30
CA VAL A 389 -17.12 36.43 13.58
C VAL A 389 -17.93 36.90 14.77
N ASP A 390 -17.87 36.08 15.81
CA ASP A 390 -18.22 36.44 17.18
C ASP A 390 -16.93 36.82 17.93
N ILE A 391 -16.91 38.00 18.53
CA ILE A 391 -15.79 38.49 19.31
C ILE A 391 -16.16 38.41 20.78
N TYR A 392 -15.35 37.70 21.54
CA TYR A 392 -15.48 37.49 22.96
C TYR A 392 -14.35 38.18 23.71
N ARG A 393 -14.64 38.58 24.94
CA ARG A 393 -13.67 39.09 25.91
C ARG A 393 -13.74 38.25 27.18
N GLY A 394 -12.59 37.90 27.75
CA GLY A 394 -12.49 37.19 29.02
C GLY A 394 -11.47 36.06 28.98
N ASP A 395 -11.57 35.12 29.92
CA ASP A 395 -10.59 34.03 30.08
C ASP A 395 -10.71 33.02 28.94
N THR A 396 -9.79 33.12 27.97
CA THR A 396 -9.74 32.22 26.81
C THR A 396 -9.15 30.85 27.16
N GLY A 397 -8.55 30.70 28.35
CA GLY A 397 -7.97 29.45 28.85
C GLY A 397 -6.55 29.15 28.36
N LEU A 398 -5.90 30.11 27.70
CA LEU A 398 -4.51 30.01 27.20
C LEU A 398 -3.50 29.57 28.29
N ASP A 399 -3.73 29.95 29.54
CA ASP A 399 -2.78 29.73 30.65
C ASP A 399 -3.12 28.51 31.52
N THR A 400 -4.13 27.72 31.13
CA THR A 400 -4.67 26.65 32.00
C THR A 400 -3.85 25.36 31.97
N GLY A 401 -2.93 25.22 31.03
CA GLY A 401 -2.19 23.97 30.77
C GLY A 401 -3.07 22.82 30.27
N LYS A 402 -4.36 23.05 30.04
CA LYS A 402 -5.29 22.07 29.48
C LYS A 402 -5.26 22.17 27.96
N PRO A 403 -5.23 21.03 27.23
CA PRO A 403 -5.41 21.04 25.79
C PRO A 403 -6.74 21.71 25.41
N GLN A 404 -6.70 22.62 24.44
CA GLN A 404 -7.89 23.33 23.94
C GLN A 404 -8.07 23.09 22.44
N SER A 405 -9.32 23.23 21.98
CA SER A 405 -9.63 23.14 20.54
C SER A 405 -9.09 24.36 19.79
N LEU A 406 -8.41 24.10 18.67
CA LEU A 406 -7.97 25.12 17.71
C LEU A 406 -9.12 25.67 16.86
N PHE A 407 -10.26 24.97 16.79
CA PHE A 407 -11.35 25.30 15.86
C PHE A 407 -12.63 25.83 16.54
N ALA A 408 -12.73 25.70 17.86
CA ALA A 408 -13.88 26.15 18.62
C ALA A 408 -13.49 26.62 20.02
N LEU A 409 -14.29 27.52 20.59
CA LEU A 409 -14.20 27.88 22.01
C LEU A 409 -14.82 26.79 22.89
N ASP A 410 -14.38 26.72 24.15
CA ASP A 410 -15.02 25.84 25.15
C ASP A 410 -16.38 26.44 25.53
N PRO A 411 -17.51 25.77 25.23
CA PRO A 411 -18.84 26.29 25.55
C PRO A 411 -19.04 26.52 27.05
N GLU A 412 -18.32 25.79 27.92
CA GLU A 412 -18.41 25.96 29.36
C GLU A 412 -17.79 27.28 29.83
N GLN A 413 -16.76 27.81 29.14
CA GLN A 413 -16.22 29.14 29.45
C GLN A 413 -17.28 30.23 29.24
N VAL A 414 -18.09 30.10 28.19
CA VAL A 414 -19.19 31.04 27.90
C VAL A 414 -20.33 30.87 28.91
N LYS A 415 -20.74 29.63 29.20
CA LYS A 415 -21.83 29.37 30.18
C LYS A 415 -21.48 29.83 31.60
N GLN A 416 -20.22 29.70 32.01
CA GLN A 416 -19.74 30.13 33.32
C GLN A 416 -19.52 31.65 33.40
N GLY A 417 -19.75 32.40 32.32
CA GLY A 417 -19.51 33.84 32.26
C GLY A 417 -18.03 34.23 32.27
N ARG A 418 -17.13 33.27 32.02
CA ARG A 418 -15.68 33.52 31.88
C ARG A 418 -15.33 34.17 30.55
N LEU A 419 -16.12 33.89 29.50
CA LEU A 419 -16.07 34.57 28.20
C LEU A 419 -17.41 35.24 27.93
N SER A 420 -17.38 36.55 27.69
CA SER A 420 -18.54 37.36 27.31
C SER A 420 -18.47 37.69 25.83
N LYS A 421 -19.57 37.47 25.09
CA LYS A 421 -19.68 37.91 23.69
C LYS A 421 -19.92 39.41 23.65
N GLU A 422 -18.99 40.15 23.03
CA GLU A 422 -19.03 41.61 22.97
C GLU A 422 -19.53 42.10 21.59
N ALA A 423 -19.29 41.34 20.52
CA ALA A 423 -19.74 41.71 19.18
C ALA A 423 -20.01 40.50 18.28
N ARG A 424 -20.89 40.68 17.29
CA ARG A 424 -21.08 39.80 16.12
C ARG A 424 -21.03 40.65 14.87
N VAL A 425 -20.06 40.41 14.00
CA VAL A 425 -19.82 41.25 12.83
C VAL A 425 -19.38 40.45 11.62
N ASN A 426 -19.74 40.95 10.44
CA ASN A 426 -19.14 40.53 9.19
C ASN A 426 -18.12 41.60 8.79
N LEU A 427 -16.89 41.21 8.48
CA LEU A 427 -15.81 42.12 8.12
C LEU A 427 -15.18 41.71 6.79
N ARG A 428 -14.91 42.69 5.94
CA ARG A 428 -14.00 42.61 4.79
C ARG A 428 -12.59 43.10 5.18
N PRO A 429 -11.54 42.78 4.40
CA PRO A 429 -10.19 43.22 4.71
C PRO A 429 -10.11 44.75 4.88
N GLY A 430 -9.47 45.19 5.96
CA GLY A 430 -9.36 46.59 6.38
C GLY A 430 -10.54 47.09 7.22
N GLU A 431 -11.66 46.37 7.29
CA GLU A 431 -12.78 46.72 8.16
C GLU A 431 -12.51 46.33 9.61
N SER A 432 -13.15 47.06 10.52
CA SER A 432 -12.92 46.90 11.96
C SER A 432 -14.18 47.16 12.77
N THR A 433 -14.20 46.62 13.99
CA THR A 433 -15.24 46.87 14.98
C THR A 433 -14.61 47.29 16.31
N SER A 434 -15.32 48.12 17.07
CA SER A 434 -14.88 48.58 18.39
C SER A 434 -15.73 47.93 19.47
N LEU A 435 -15.07 47.42 20.51
CA LEU A 435 -15.70 46.81 21.67
C LEU A 435 -15.98 47.87 22.75
N PRO A 436 -16.91 47.62 23.70
CA PRO A 436 -17.28 48.60 24.74
C PRO A 436 -16.11 49.09 25.62
N ASN A 437 -15.02 48.34 25.73
CA ASN A 437 -13.85 48.71 26.51
C ASN A 437 -12.83 49.57 25.72
N GLY A 438 -13.11 49.93 24.46
CA GLY A 438 -12.20 50.67 23.59
C GLY A 438 -11.20 49.78 22.82
N THR A 439 -11.29 48.46 22.93
CA THR A 439 -10.52 47.54 22.08
C THR A 439 -11.08 47.57 20.66
N LYS A 440 -10.21 47.66 19.66
CA LYS A 440 -10.58 47.62 18.24
C LYS A 440 -10.05 46.34 17.60
N VAL A 441 -10.92 45.62 16.90
CA VAL A 441 -10.57 44.39 16.18
C VAL A 441 -10.69 44.67 14.68
N THR A 442 -9.60 44.47 13.95
CA THR A 442 -9.51 44.70 12.50
C THR A 442 -9.22 43.37 11.80
N PHE A 443 -9.93 43.11 10.70
CA PHE A 443 -9.63 41.97 9.84
C PHE A 443 -8.69 42.42 8.73
N ASP A 444 -7.47 41.90 8.68
CA ASP A 444 -6.43 42.37 7.75
C ASP A 444 -6.43 41.62 6.41
N GLY A 445 -7.18 40.52 6.31
CA GLY A 445 -7.17 39.60 5.17
C GLY A 445 -6.77 38.19 5.61
N ALA A 446 -6.31 37.36 4.68
CA ALA A 446 -5.84 36.01 4.99
C ALA A 446 -4.60 35.64 4.17
N GLN A 447 -3.81 34.73 4.72
CA GLN A 447 -2.65 34.14 4.05
C GLN A 447 -2.96 32.70 3.69
N GLU A 448 -2.44 32.18 2.58
CA GLU A 448 -2.53 30.75 2.31
C GLU A 448 -1.58 30.00 3.25
N PHE A 449 -1.93 28.76 3.58
CA PHE A 449 -1.01 27.83 4.25
C PHE A 449 -0.92 26.54 3.46
N ALA A 450 0.22 25.86 3.57
CA ALA A 450 0.42 24.51 3.06
C ALA A 450 0.42 23.51 4.23
N ASN A 451 -0.34 22.43 4.09
CA ASN A 451 -0.25 21.26 4.96
C ASN A 451 0.77 20.28 4.35
N LEU A 452 1.90 20.14 5.03
CA LEU A 452 3.03 19.32 4.62
C LEU A 452 3.07 18.05 5.45
N GLN A 453 3.23 16.91 4.77
CA GLN A 453 3.50 15.63 5.42
C GLN A 453 4.94 15.24 5.18
N VAL A 454 5.70 15.07 6.27
CA VAL A 454 7.03 14.47 6.25
C VAL A 454 6.87 12.98 6.56
N SER A 455 7.33 12.13 5.65
CA SER A 455 7.29 10.68 5.84
C SER A 455 8.66 10.06 5.62
N HIS A 456 9.03 9.13 6.49
CA HIS A 456 10.19 8.26 6.35
C HIS A 456 9.73 6.81 6.25
N ASP A 457 10.12 6.13 5.18
CA ASP A 457 9.90 4.69 5.01
C ASP A 457 11.17 4.04 4.44
N PRO A 458 11.96 3.34 5.28
CA PRO A 458 13.19 2.69 4.85
C PRO A 458 12.92 1.41 4.03
N ALA A 459 11.72 0.85 4.11
CA ALA A 459 11.35 -0.40 3.45
C ALA A 459 10.68 -0.19 2.08
N GLN A 460 10.35 1.03 1.70
CA GLN A 460 9.64 1.32 0.45
C GLN A 460 10.30 0.74 -0.81
N GLN A 461 11.64 0.75 -0.89
CA GLN A 461 12.35 0.14 -2.03
C GLN A 461 12.19 -1.39 -2.05
N TRP A 462 12.19 -2.03 -0.89
CA TRP A 462 11.94 -3.46 -0.76
C TRP A 462 10.50 -3.84 -1.10
N VAL A 463 9.54 -2.97 -0.78
CA VAL A 463 8.15 -3.10 -1.23
C VAL A 463 8.09 -3.10 -2.76
N LEU A 464 8.75 -2.14 -3.42
CA LEU A 464 8.80 -2.07 -4.88
C LEU A 464 9.44 -3.32 -5.51
N VAL A 465 10.62 -3.71 -5.03
CA VAL A 465 11.33 -4.91 -5.52
C VAL A 465 10.47 -6.17 -5.34
N SER A 466 9.82 -6.32 -4.19
CA SER A 466 8.94 -7.45 -3.91
C SER A 466 7.70 -7.45 -4.82
N ALA A 467 7.07 -6.30 -5.05
CA ALA A 467 5.92 -6.18 -5.93
C ALA A 467 6.25 -6.52 -7.40
N VAL A 468 7.39 -6.02 -7.90
CA VAL A 468 7.88 -6.35 -9.26
C VAL A 468 8.21 -7.83 -9.38
N THR A 469 8.91 -8.39 -8.40
CA THR A 469 9.28 -9.82 -8.38
C THR A 469 8.03 -10.70 -8.31
N MET A 470 7.03 -10.30 -7.53
CA MET A 470 5.73 -10.96 -7.46
C MET A 470 5.04 -10.97 -8.83
N MET A 471 4.97 -9.82 -9.51
CA MET A 471 4.39 -9.71 -10.85
C MET A 471 5.12 -10.61 -11.86
N LEU A 472 6.45 -10.60 -11.88
CA LEU A 472 7.25 -11.46 -12.75
C LEU A 472 7.03 -12.94 -12.45
N GLY A 473 6.99 -13.33 -11.17
CA GLY A 473 6.71 -14.71 -10.75
C GLY A 473 5.34 -15.19 -11.22
N LEU A 474 4.32 -14.32 -11.13
CA LEU A 474 2.98 -14.60 -11.63
C LEU A 474 2.97 -14.78 -13.15
N LEU A 475 3.60 -13.87 -13.91
CA LEU A 475 3.69 -13.96 -15.37
C LEU A 475 4.38 -15.25 -15.83
N VAL A 476 5.51 -15.60 -15.21
CA VAL A 476 6.22 -16.86 -15.48
C VAL A 476 5.33 -18.07 -15.15
N SER A 477 4.62 -18.04 -14.02
CA SER A 477 3.71 -19.11 -13.61
C SER A 477 2.53 -19.27 -14.58
N LEU A 478 2.00 -18.20 -15.15
CA LEU A 478 0.84 -18.28 -16.06
C LEU A 478 1.23 -18.64 -17.49
N LEU A 479 2.28 -18.01 -18.04
CA LEU A 479 2.67 -18.15 -19.45
C LEU A 479 3.37 -19.48 -19.75
N ILE A 480 4.11 -20.04 -18.80
CA ILE A 480 4.87 -21.27 -19.04
C ILE A 480 3.99 -22.49 -18.85
N LYS A 481 3.79 -23.25 -19.93
CA LYS A 481 3.02 -24.49 -19.91
C LYS A 481 3.92 -25.69 -19.63
N ARG A 482 3.46 -26.61 -18.77
CA ARG A 482 4.20 -27.84 -18.46
C ARG A 482 3.79 -28.97 -19.39
N ARG A 483 4.76 -29.49 -20.13
CA ARG A 483 4.59 -30.59 -21.10
C ARG A 483 5.48 -31.77 -20.71
N ARG A 484 4.93 -32.98 -20.86
CA ARG A 484 5.68 -34.24 -20.78
C ARG A 484 5.37 -35.06 -22.00
N ILE A 485 6.41 -35.62 -22.58
CA ILE A 485 6.29 -36.57 -23.68
C ILE A 485 7.14 -37.79 -23.39
N TRP A 486 6.70 -38.92 -23.89
CA TRP A 486 7.45 -40.16 -23.90
C TRP A 486 7.45 -40.70 -25.31
N VAL A 487 8.63 -41.12 -25.76
CA VAL A 487 8.81 -41.85 -27.01
C VAL A 487 9.37 -43.22 -26.65
N ARG A 488 8.75 -44.27 -27.16
CA ARG A 488 9.21 -45.64 -27.05
C ARG A 488 9.44 -46.16 -28.45
N VAL A 489 10.58 -46.80 -28.66
CA VAL A 489 10.90 -47.47 -29.90
C VAL A 489 11.36 -48.89 -29.63
N TYR A 490 10.99 -49.83 -30.49
CA TYR A 490 11.44 -51.21 -30.45
C TYR A 490 11.40 -51.81 -31.86
N PRO A 491 12.26 -52.80 -32.17
CA PRO A 491 12.20 -53.49 -33.45
C PRO A 491 10.85 -54.19 -33.61
N ALA A 492 10.26 -54.11 -34.80
CA ALA A 492 9.06 -54.89 -35.12
C ALA A 492 9.42 -56.39 -35.08
N GLU A 493 8.54 -57.22 -34.53
CA GLU A 493 8.66 -58.67 -34.67
C GLU A 493 8.35 -59.02 -36.14
N ASP A 494 9.37 -59.44 -36.89
CA ASP A 494 9.22 -59.81 -38.29
C ASP A 494 8.22 -60.98 -38.41
N ALA A 495 7.07 -60.73 -39.06
CA ALA A 495 6.31 -61.81 -39.66
C ALA A 495 7.17 -62.39 -40.79
N ALA A 496 7.64 -63.63 -40.61
CA ALA A 496 8.44 -64.37 -41.57
C ALA A 496 8.00 -64.11 -43.02
N GLY A 497 8.82 -63.46 -43.84
CA GLY A 497 8.49 -63.33 -45.27
C GLY A 497 9.29 -62.38 -46.16
N THR A 498 9.92 -61.32 -45.65
CA THR A 498 10.65 -60.38 -46.54
C THR A 498 11.91 -59.83 -45.89
N LEU A 499 13.06 -60.38 -46.30
CA LEU A 499 14.41 -59.87 -46.03
C LEU A 499 14.60 -58.52 -46.75
N ASP A 500 14.50 -57.40 -46.02
CA ASP A 500 15.39 -56.22 -46.10
C ASP A 500 14.85 -54.92 -45.47
N GLN A 501 13.64 -54.90 -44.89
CA GLN A 501 13.14 -53.70 -44.19
C GLN A 501 13.03 -53.93 -42.68
N ARG A 502 14.11 -53.64 -41.95
CA ARG A 502 14.06 -53.54 -40.47
C ARG A 502 13.14 -52.39 -40.08
N ARG A 503 11.88 -52.69 -39.77
CA ARG A 503 10.92 -51.66 -39.31
C ARG A 503 11.01 -51.50 -37.80
N THR A 504 11.12 -50.26 -37.35
CA THR A 504 11.06 -49.89 -35.94
C THR A 504 9.66 -49.44 -35.60
N VAL A 505 9.03 -50.01 -34.58
CA VAL A 505 7.76 -49.50 -34.05
C VAL A 505 8.04 -48.29 -33.17
N VAL A 506 7.30 -47.20 -33.39
CA VAL A 506 7.40 -45.96 -32.63
C VAL A 506 6.08 -45.68 -31.93
N GLU A 507 6.13 -45.59 -30.61
CA GLU A 507 5.02 -45.15 -29.76
C GLU A 507 5.36 -43.79 -29.14
N MET A 508 4.45 -42.83 -29.25
CA MET A 508 4.58 -41.52 -28.61
C MET A 508 3.37 -41.28 -27.71
N GLY A 509 3.62 -40.87 -26.47
CA GLY A 509 2.60 -40.46 -25.52
C GLY A 509 2.82 -39.04 -25.03
N GLY A 510 1.74 -38.27 -24.91
CA GLY A 510 1.78 -36.87 -24.49
C GLY A 510 0.91 -36.60 -23.27
N LEU A 511 1.42 -35.85 -22.30
CA LEU A 511 0.67 -35.39 -21.14
C LEU A 511 0.89 -33.89 -20.90
N ALA A 512 -0.20 -33.12 -20.99
CA ALA A 512 -0.27 -31.78 -20.42
C ALA A 512 -0.57 -31.89 -18.92
N ARG A 513 0.35 -31.41 -18.06
CA ARG A 513 0.11 -31.33 -16.61
C ARG A 513 -0.65 -30.07 -16.21
N THR A 514 -0.65 -29.07 -17.08
CA THR A 514 -1.28 -27.76 -16.88
C THR A 514 -1.81 -27.30 -18.23
N ASP A 515 -3.03 -26.75 -18.23
CA ASP A 515 -3.71 -26.26 -19.44
C ASP A 515 -3.88 -27.36 -20.51
N GLN A 516 -4.99 -28.09 -20.40
CA GLN A 516 -5.40 -29.13 -21.36
C GLN A 516 -5.91 -28.53 -22.67
N ALA A 517 -6.32 -27.26 -22.66
CA ALA A 517 -6.86 -26.60 -23.84
C ALA A 517 -5.74 -26.38 -24.87
N GLY A 518 -5.99 -26.80 -26.11
CA GLY A 518 -5.02 -26.69 -27.21
C GLY A 518 -3.84 -27.67 -27.15
N TRP A 519 -3.78 -28.58 -26.17
CA TRP A 519 -2.71 -29.59 -26.11
C TRP A 519 -2.76 -30.57 -27.27
N GLY A 520 -3.96 -30.97 -27.74
CA GLY A 520 -4.08 -31.91 -28.87
C GLY A 520 -3.37 -31.42 -30.14
N SER A 521 -3.68 -30.20 -30.60
CA SER A 521 -3.06 -29.64 -31.80
C SER A 521 -1.57 -29.28 -31.62
N GLU A 522 -1.14 -29.00 -30.39
CA GLU A 522 0.28 -28.86 -30.06
C GLU A 522 1.01 -30.21 -30.10
N PHE A 523 0.39 -31.27 -29.57
CA PHE A 523 0.90 -32.63 -29.58
C PHE A 523 1.04 -33.16 -31.01
N ASP A 524 0.03 -32.95 -31.87
CA ASP A 524 0.09 -33.39 -33.27
C ASP A 524 1.19 -32.68 -34.05
N ARG A 525 1.37 -31.36 -33.84
CA ARG A 525 2.49 -30.61 -34.43
C ARG A 525 3.84 -31.11 -33.93
N LEU A 526 3.93 -31.43 -32.63
CA LEU A 526 5.14 -31.97 -32.04
C LEU A 526 5.45 -33.37 -32.58
N ARG A 527 4.45 -34.25 -32.68
CA ARG A 527 4.55 -35.58 -33.29
C ARG A 527 5.04 -35.47 -34.73
N ALA A 528 4.40 -34.62 -35.55
CA ALA A 528 4.80 -34.42 -36.93
C ALA A 528 6.25 -33.93 -37.04
N ARG A 529 6.67 -32.98 -36.20
CA ARG A 529 8.06 -32.51 -36.19
C ARG A 529 9.06 -33.58 -35.75
N LEU A 530 8.70 -34.40 -34.76
CA LEU A 530 9.61 -35.38 -34.17
C LEU A 530 9.70 -36.69 -34.96
N LEU A 531 8.62 -37.09 -35.63
CA LEU A 531 8.46 -38.43 -36.21
C LEU A 531 8.16 -38.41 -37.72
N ASP A 532 7.62 -37.32 -38.29
CA ASP A 532 7.27 -37.24 -39.73
C ASP A 532 8.39 -36.55 -40.57
N VAL A 533 9.68 -36.65 -40.18
CA VAL A 533 10.78 -36.04 -40.95
C VAL A 533 10.94 -36.78 -42.29
N ARG A 534 10.45 -36.17 -43.38
CA ARG A 534 10.75 -36.54 -44.77
C ARG A 534 12.27 -36.46 -45.01
N PRO A 535 12.85 -37.38 -45.82
CA PRO A 535 14.24 -37.25 -46.25
C PRO A 535 14.43 -35.93 -46.99
N ASP A 536 15.56 -35.27 -46.74
CA ASP A 536 15.97 -34.02 -47.38
C ASP A 536 15.71 -34.09 -48.89
N SER A 537 14.94 -33.12 -49.39
CA SER A 537 14.69 -32.96 -50.82
C SER A 537 16.02 -32.65 -51.49
N ALA A 538 16.44 -33.57 -52.35
CA ALA A 538 17.62 -33.45 -53.18
C ALA A 538 17.62 -32.12 -53.96
N ALA A 539 18.79 -31.47 -53.90
CA ALA A 539 19.42 -30.67 -54.95
C ALA A 539 18.50 -29.84 -55.85
N ASP A 540 18.56 -28.54 -55.60
CA ASP A 540 18.85 -27.50 -56.60
C ASP A 540 19.07 -28.06 -58.02
N THR A 541 18.01 -28.11 -58.81
CA THR A 541 18.12 -28.30 -60.26
C THR A 541 17.48 -27.09 -60.92
N LYS A 542 18.35 -26.12 -61.23
CA LYS A 542 18.12 -25.16 -62.30
C LYS A 542 17.79 -25.90 -63.59
N THR A 543 16.65 -25.58 -64.17
CA THR A 543 16.33 -25.77 -65.59
C THR A 543 15.50 -24.54 -65.98
N THR A 544 16.10 -23.48 -66.52
CA THR A 544 16.29 -23.18 -67.96
C THR A 544 15.00 -23.28 -68.78
N GLY A 545 14.71 -22.18 -69.49
CA GLY A 545 13.51 -21.87 -70.27
C GLY A 545 13.00 -22.93 -71.24
N GLU A 546 11.72 -22.86 -71.57
CA GLU A 546 11.21 -22.08 -72.72
C GLU A 546 9.83 -21.50 -72.41
#